data_AF-A0A9D2SPB8-F1
#
_entry.id   AF-A0A9D2SPB8-F1
#
_cell.length_a   1.000
_cell.length_b   1.000
_cell.length_c   1.000
_cell.angle_alpha   90.00
_cell.angle_beta   90.00
_cell.angle_gamma   90.00
#
_symmetry.space_group_name_H-M   'P 1'
#
loop_
_entity.id
_entity.type
_entity.pdbx_description
1 polymer ?
#
loop_
_entity_poly.entity_id
_entity_poly.type
_entity_poly.pdbx_seq_one_letter_code
_entity_poly.pdbx_strand_id
1 'polypeptide(L)'
;MSKLEIKDNFYLDNEPFRIISGAVHYFRIVPQYWRDRLEKLKAMGANTVETYIPWNMHEPKKGRFVFDGMLDIRSFVLLAQELGLYVILRPSPYICAEWEFGGLPGWLLKEDGM
;
A
#
# COMPACT_ATOMS: atom_id res chain seq x y z
N MET A 1 -11.79 -5.65 18.37
CA MET A 1 -10.75 -5.22 17.42
C MET A 1 -9.63 -6.22 17.50
N SER A 2 -9.13 -6.70 16.36
CA SER A 2 -7.96 -7.58 16.36
C SER A 2 -6.69 -6.80 16.72
N LYS A 3 -5.74 -7.47 17.37
CA LYS A 3 -4.48 -6.88 17.85
C LYS A 3 -3.30 -7.70 17.33
N LEU A 4 -2.41 -7.04 16.58
CA LEU A 4 -1.12 -7.60 16.19
C LEU A 4 -0.05 -7.17 17.20
N GLU A 5 0.72 -8.12 17.73
CA GLU A 5 1.86 -7.89 18.61
C GLU A 5 3.14 -8.49 18.00
N ILE A 6 4.26 -7.80 18.18
CA ILE A 6 5.59 -8.27 17.77
C ILE A 6 6.40 -8.51 19.04
N LYS A 7 6.80 -9.77 19.27
CA LYS A 7 7.63 -10.19 20.41
C LYS A 7 8.82 -10.96 19.86
N ASP A 8 8.94 -12.24 20.23
CA ASP A 8 9.81 -13.24 19.62
C ASP A 8 9.26 -13.76 18.26
N ASN A 9 7.96 -13.59 18.05
CA ASN A 9 7.24 -13.88 16.80
C ASN A 9 6.15 -12.82 16.58
N PHE A 10 5.42 -12.90 15.46
CA PHE A 10 4.17 -12.17 15.27
C PHE A 10 3.02 -12.93 15.94
N TYR A 11 2.19 -12.21 16.68
CA TYR A 11 1.00 -12.76 17.32
C TYR A 11 -0.22 -11.93 16.92
N LEU A 12 -1.24 -12.57 16.35
CA LEU A 12 -2.52 -11.94 16.06
C LEU A 12 -3.55 -12.49 17.04
N ASP A 13 -4.12 -11.61 17.86
CA ASP A 13 -5.09 -11.99 18.90
C ASP A 13 -4.55 -13.08 19.86
N ASN A 14 -3.26 -12.95 20.20
CA ASN A 14 -2.45 -13.88 21.02
C ASN A 14 -2.10 -15.23 20.36
N GLU A 15 -2.52 -15.49 19.13
CA GLU A 15 -2.16 -16.70 18.39
C GLU A 15 -0.93 -16.44 17.49
N PRO A 16 0.04 -17.39 17.41
CA PRO A 16 1.17 -17.27 16.50
C PRO A 16 0.70 -17.05 15.05
N PHE A 17 1.21 -16.00 14.42
CA PHE A 17 0.77 -15.55 13.11
C PHE A 17 1.92 -15.49 12.12
N ARG A 18 1.86 -16.28 11.03
CA ARG A 18 2.86 -16.17 9.95
C ARG A 18 2.34 -15.21 8.88
N ILE A 19 3.02 -14.10 8.69
CA ILE A 19 2.75 -13.19 7.56
C ILE A 19 3.27 -13.85 6.28
N ILE A 20 2.39 -14.04 5.30
CA ILE A 20 2.74 -14.41 3.93
C ILE A 20 2.20 -13.30 3.04
N SER A 21 3.10 -12.39 2.66
CA SER A 21 2.80 -11.14 1.95
C SER A 21 3.16 -11.22 0.47
N GLY A 22 2.41 -10.50 -0.37
CA GLY A 22 2.79 -10.22 -1.75
C GLY A 22 2.50 -8.77 -2.15
N ALA A 23 3.41 -8.18 -2.92
CA ALA A 23 3.33 -6.78 -3.33
C ALA A 23 2.33 -6.58 -4.48
N VAL A 24 1.34 -5.71 -4.25
CA VAL A 24 0.39 -5.26 -5.27
C VAL A 24 0.26 -3.75 -5.16
N HIS A 25 0.94 -3.03 -6.05
CA HIS A 25 0.91 -1.57 -6.07
C HIS A 25 -0.38 -1.09 -6.77
N TYR A 26 -1.38 -0.65 -6.01
CA TYR A 26 -2.68 -0.21 -6.54
C TYR A 26 -2.55 0.86 -7.63
N PHE A 27 -1.59 1.78 -7.50
CA PHE A 27 -1.30 2.85 -8.44
C PHE A 27 -0.66 2.38 -9.77
N ARG A 28 -0.34 1.09 -9.91
CA ARG A 28 0.14 0.47 -11.16
C ARG A 28 -0.91 -0.40 -11.85
N ILE A 29 -2.12 -0.50 -11.29
CA ILE A 29 -3.17 -1.40 -11.74
C ILE A 29 -4.46 -0.60 -11.81
N VAL A 30 -5.18 -0.67 -12.93
CA VAL A 30 -6.48 0.02 -13.03
C VAL A 30 -7.49 -0.55 -12.00
N PRO A 31 -8.36 0.28 -11.38
CA PRO A 31 -9.17 -0.15 -10.24
C PRO A 31 -10.08 -1.36 -10.50
N GLN A 32 -10.54 -1.49 -11.75
CA GLN A 32 -11.37 -2.60 -12.20
C GLN A 32 -10.68 -3.97 -12.04
N TYR A 33 -9.34 -3.98 -11.96
CA TYR A 33 -8.56 -5.20 -11.79
C TYR A 33 -8.03 -5.42 -10.38
N TRP A 34 -8.20 -4.50 -9.42
CA TRP A 34 -7.69 -4.71 -8.06
C TRP A 34 -8.23 -5.99 -7.44
N ARG A 35 -9.54 -6.24 -7.56
CA ARG A 35 -10.19 -7.44 -7.02
C ARG A 35 -9.55 -8.71 -7.58
N ASP A 36 -9.47 -8.82 -8.90
CA ASP A 36 -8.88 -9.98 -9.57
C ASP A 36 -7.44 -10.26 -9.09
N ARG A 37 -6.63 -9.20 -8.94
CA ARG A 37 -5.23 -9.35 -8.49
C ARG A 37 -5.14 -9.79 -7.03
N LEU A 38 -6.00 -9.27 -6.16
CA LEU A 38 -6.05 -9.64 -4.74
C LEU A 38 -6.60 -11.06 -4.54
N GLU A 39 -7.61 -11.46 -5.32
CA GLU A 39 -8.15 -12.84 -5.30
C GLU A 39 -7.09 -13.85 -5.74
N LYS A 40 -6.31 -13.54 -6.78
CA LYS A 40 -5.18 -14.37 -7.21
C LYS A 40 -4.08 -14.44 -6.16
N LEU A 41 -3.74 -13.32 -5.51
CA LEU A 41 -2.79 -13.28 -4.40
C LEU A 41 -3.22 -14.22 -3.27
N LYS A 42 -4.49 -14.13 -2.86
CA LYS A 42 -5.07 -15.02 -1.86
C LYS A 42 -5.06 -16.49 -2.30
N ALA A 43 -5.39 -16.77 -3.56
CA ALA A 43 -5.38 -18.13 -4.11
C ALA A 43 -3.97 -18.77 -4.12
N MET A 44 -2.90 -17.98 -4.18
CA MET A 44 -1.53 -18.46 -4.01
C MET A 44 -1.18 -18.82 -2.55
N GLY A 45 -2.07 -18.57 -1.60
CA GLY A 45 -1.88 -18.85 -0.18
C GLY A 45 -1.37 -17.66 0.64
N ALA A 46 -1.27 -16.47 0.06
CA ALA A 46 -0.95 -15.26 0.80
C ALA A 46 -2.12 -14.84 1.70
N ASN A 47 -1.80 -14.33 2.89
CA ASN A 47 -2.77 -13.77 3.83
C ASN A 47 -2.66 -12.26 3.97
N THR A 48 -1.65 -11.66 3.35
CA THR A 48 -1.34 -10.23 3.46
C THR A 48 -1.01 -9.67 2.07
N VAL A 49 -1.48 -8.47 1.78
CA VAL A 49 -1.02 -7.68 0.63
C VAL A 49 -0.18 -6.51 1.14
N GLU A 50 0.87 -6.15 0.40
CA GLU A 50 1.65 -4.96 0.68
C GLU A 50 1.62 -3.97 -0.49
N THR A 51 1.65 -2.67 -0.16
CA THR A 51 1.75 -1.62 -1.18
C THR A 51 2.51 -0.40 -0.67
N TYR A 52 3.24 0.24 -1.59
CA TYR A 52 3.72 1.62 -1.40
C TYR A 52 2.59 2.64 -1.58
N ILE A 53 2.86 3.89 -1.19
CA ILE A 53 2.01 5.06 -1.43
C ILE A 53 2.87 6.13 -2.15
N PRO A 54 2.64 6.39 -3.46
CA PRO A 54 3.49 7.30 -4.23
C PRO A 54 3.12 8.77 -3.94
N TRP A 55 3.91 9.44 -3.09
CA TRP A 55 3.65 10.82 -2.68
C TRP A 55 3.48 11.77 -3.88
N ASN A 56 4.34 11.65 -4.90
CA ASN A 56 4.26 12.45 -6.13
C ASN A 56 2.92 12.36 -6.87
N MET A 57 2.23 11.23 -6.83
CA MET A 57 0.91 11.09 -7.43
C MET A 57 -0.19 11.63 -6.53
N HIS A 58 -0.07 11.42 -5.21
CA HIS A 58 -1.05 11.92 -4.25
C HIS A 58 -0.98 13.41 -4.04
N GLU A 59 0.17 14.05 -4.25
CA GLU A 59 0.35 15.50 -4.14
C GLU A 59 1.09 16.04 -5.39
N PRO A 60 0.43 16.01 -6.57
CA PRO A 60 1.08 16.40 -7.84
C PRO A 60 1.48 17.89 -7.87
N LYS A 61 0.83 18.70 -7.05
CA LYS A 61 1.20 20.10 -6.77
C LYS A 61 1.17 20.30 -5.26
N LYS A 62 2.13 21.06 -4.72
CA LYS A 62 2.22 21.39 -3.29
C LYS A 62 0.85 21.86 -2.76
N GLY A 63 0.36 21.19 -1.72
CA GLY A 63 -0.93 21.41 -1.06
C GLY A 63 -2.16 20.85 -1.77
N ARG A 64 -2.03 20.25 -2.97
CA ARG A 64 -3.16 19.69 -3.71
C ARG A 64 -3.13 18.17 -3.68
N PHE A 65 -4.02 17.57 -2.89
CA PHE A 65 -4.08 16.12 -2.72
C PHE A 65 -5.09 15.43 -3.66
N VAL A 66 -4.79 14.19 -4.06
CA VAL A 66 -5.65 13.32 -4.87
C VAL A 66 -5.74 11.93 -4.22
N PHE A 67 -6.95 11.47 -3.94
CA PHE A 67 -7.24 10.17 -3.32
C PHE A 67 -8.47 9.49 -3.97
N ASP A 68 -8.67 9.70 -5.27
CA ASP A 68 -9.77 9.15 -6.05
C ASP A 68 -9.25 8.34 -7.26
N GLY A 69 -10.17 7.64 -7.95
CA GLY A 69 -9.85 6.88 -9.15
C GLY A 69 -8.72 5.86 -8.93
N MET A 70 -7.65 5.96 -9.72
CA MET A 70 -6.45 5.11 -9.56
C MET A 70 -5.70 5.33 -8.24
N LEU A 71 -5.92 6.46 -7.58
CA LEU A 71 -5.26 6.86 -6.34
C LEU A 71 -6.17 6.65 -5.11
N ASP A 72 -7.30 5.97 -5.26
CA ASP A 72 -8.18 5.62 -4.15
C ASP A 72 -7.62 4.44 -3.34
N ILE A 73 -6.62 4.74 -2.52
CA ILE A 73 -6.02 3.78 -1.60
C ILE A 73 -7.03 3.24 -0.58
N ARG A 74 -8.03 4.04 -0.18
CA ARG A 74 -9.05 3.62 0.78
C ARG A 74 -9.86 2.47 0.20
N SER A 75 -10.34 2.61 -1.03
CA SER A 75 -11.08 1.57 -1.72
C SER A 75 -10.23 0.31 -1.95
N PHE A 76 -8.94 0.44 -2.25
CA PHE A 76 -8.03 -0.71 -2.34
C PHE A 76 -7.89 -1.45 -1.00
N VAL A 77 -7.69 -0.73 0.11
CA VAL A 77 -7.55 -1.33 1.46
C VAL A 77 -8.85 -1.99 1.92
N LEU A 78 -10.00 -1.34 1.69
CA LEU A 78 -11.31 -1.92 2.02
C LEU A 78 -11.59 -3.18 1.23
N LEU A 79 -11.19 -3.22 -0.05
CA LEU A 79 -11.30 -4.41 -0.88
C LEU A 79 -10.41 -5.55 -0.38
N ALA A 80 -9.18 -5.26 0.05
CA ALA A 80 -8.32 -6.27 0.67
C ALA A 80 -8.96 -6.83 1.97
N GLN A 81 -9.53 -5.96 2.80
CA GLN A 81 -10.27 -6.36 4.00
C GLN A 81 -11.49 -7.24 3.67
N GLU A 82 -12.28 -6.87 2.66
CA GLU A 82 -13.43 -7.65 2.20
C GLU A 82 -13.01 -9.07 1.76
N LEU A 83 -11.85 -9.19 1.12
CA LEU A 83 -11.26 -10.46 0.71
C LEU A 83 -10.58 -11.21 1.86
N GLY A 84 -10.56 -10.66 3.07
CA GLY A 84 -9.93 -11.27 4.24
C GLY A 84 -8.40 -11.28 4.18
N LEU A 85 -7.79 -10.33 3.48
CA LEU A 85 -6.35 -10.09 3.48
C LEU A 85 -6.01 -9.00 4.51
N TYR A 86 -4.89 -9.18 5.21
CA TYR A 86 -4.25 -8.10 5.95
C TYR A 86 -3.51 -7.17 4.99
N VAL A 87 -3.17 -5.95 5.44
CA VAL A 87 -2.47 -4.97 4.61
C VAL A 87 -1.23 -4.44 5.33
N ILE A 88 -0.08 -4.49 4.65
CA ILE A 88 1.12 -3.74 5.03
C ILE A 88 1.20 -2.49 4.15
N LEU A 89 1.03 -1.32 4.77
CA LEU A 89 1.24 -0.04 4.10
C LEU A 89 2.69 0.40 4.27
N ARG A 90 3.31 0.86 3.17
CA ARG A 90 4.66 1.44 3.18
C ARG A 90 4.62 2.91 2.76
N PRO A 91 4.17 3.82 3.66
CA PRO A 91 3.92 5.24 3.35
C PRO A 91 5.18 6.11 3.47
N SER A 92 6.33 5.60 3.05
CA SER A 92 7.57 6.40 3.06
C SER A 92 7.47 7.51 1.99
N PRO A 93 7.98 8.73 2.25
CA PRO A 93 8.12 9.76 1.21
C PRO A 93 8.96 9.28 0.01
N TYR A 94 10.04 8.55 0.30
CA TYR A 94 10.86 7.86 -0.69
C TYR A 94 10.56 6.36 -0.66
N ILE A 95 10.04 5.82 -1.76
CA ILE A 95 9.66 4.42 -1.91
C ILE A 95 10.62 3.63 -2.81
N CYS A 96 11.55 4.30 -3.49
CA CYS A 96 12.33 3.74 -4.61
C CYS A 96 11.38 3.18 -5.68
N ALA A 97 11.04 1.90 -5.56
CA ALA A 97 10.01 1.17 -6.29
C ALA A 97 10.19 1.14 -7.81
N GLU A 98 11.35 1.55 -8.34
CA GLU A 98 11.54 1.85 -9.75
C GLU A 98 10.42 2.79 -10.24
N TRP A 99 10.15 3.82 -9.44
CA TRP A 99 9.13 4.84 -9.69
C TRP A 99 9.76 6.21 -9.84
N GLU A 100 9.08 7.09 -10.58
CA GLU A 100 9.58 8.43 -10.89
C GLU A 100 10.02 9.17 -9.62
N PHE A 101 11.27 9.62 -9.65
CA PHE A 101 11.98 10.26 -8.55
C PHE A 101 11.80 9.56 -7.17
N GLY A 102 11.70 8.23 -7.18
CA GLY A 102 11.52 7.43 -5.98
C GLY A 102 10.23 7.72 -5.21
N GLY A 103 9.22 8.33 -5.85
CA GLY A 103 7.97 8.76 -5.21
C GLY A 103 7.97 10.19 -4.70
N LEU A 104 9.10 10.90 -4.74
CA LEU A 104 9.17 12.31 -4.32
C LEU A 104 8.52 13.23 -5.36
N PRO A 105 7.66 14.18 -4.96
CA PRO A 105 7.10 15.15 -5.88
C PRO A 105 8.16 16.05 -6.49
N GLY A 106 8.13 16.27 -7.81
CA GLY A 106 9.11 17.11 -8.50
C GLY A 106 9.11 18.59 -8.06
N TRP A 107 8.03 19.07 -7.44
CA TRP A 107 7.99 20.42 -6.88
C TRP A 107 8.89 20.61 -5.66
N LEU A 108 9.33 19.53 -4.99
CA LEU A 108 10.29 19.59 -3.88
C LEU A 108 11.64 20.16 -4.28
N LEU A 109 12.06 19.95 -5.53
CA LEU A 109 13.33 20.46 -6.07
C LEU A 109 13.41 22.00 -6.10
N LYS A 110 12.33 22.70 -5.77
CA LYS A 110 12.25 24.17 -5.68
C LYS A 110 12.26 24.68 -4.24
N GLU A 111 12.23 23.80 -3.25
CA GLU A 111 12.22 24.18 -1.85
C GLU A 111 13.65 24.43 -1.35
N ASP A 112 13.83 25.46 -0.53
CA ASP A 112 15.13 25.75 0.06
C ASP A 112 15.57 24.62 1.00
N GLY A 113 16.79 24.11 0.83
CA GLY A 113 17.34 23.02 1.64
C GLY A 113 17.00 21.61 1.18
N MET A 114 16.35 21.47 0.01
CA MET A 114 16.20 20.23 -0.74
C MET A 114 17.24 20.10 -1.86
#